data_AF-A0A317L316-F1
#
_entry.id   AF-A0A317L316-F1
#
_cell.length_a   1.000
_cell.length_b   1.000
_cell.length_c   1.000
_cell.angle_alpha   90.00
_cell.angle_beta   90.00
_cell.angle_gamma   90.00
#
_symmetry.space_group_name_H-M   'P 1'
#
loop_
_entity.id
_entity.type
_entity.pdbx_description
1 polymer ?
#
loop_
_entity_poly.entity_id
_entity_poly.type
_entity_poly.pdbx_seq_one_letter_code
_entity_poly.pdbx_strand_id
1 'polypeptide(L)' 'MTKKKHFPLRIDPKLYEILHSWAKDEFRSVNSHVEFLLRESAKKAGRLPKTQDKKIGED' A
#
# COMPACT_ATOMS: atom_id res chain seq x y z
N MET A 1 7.70 10.64 -13.09
CA MET A 1 7.03 9.44 -12.53
C MET A 1 7.94 8.81 -11.47
N THR A 2 7.44 8.71 -10.24
CA THR A 2 8.18 8.35 -9.03
C THR A 2 8.54 6.91 -9.29
N LYS A 3 9.81 6.58 -9.12
CA LYS A 3 10.28 5.24 -9.40
C LYS A 3 9.72 4.29 -8.33
N LYS A 4 8.53 3.74 -8.57
CA LYS A 4 7.93 2.70 -7.71
C LYS A 4 8.82 1.48 -7.77
N LYS A 5 9.21 0.96 -6.62
CA LYS A 5 10.04 -0.24 -6.54
C LYS A 5 9.15 -1.46 -6.78
N HIS A 6 9.35 -2.14 -7.89
CA HIS A 6 8.72 -3.42 -8.15
C HIS A 6 9.47 -4.51 -7.39
N PHE A 7 8.78 -5.27 -6.56
CA PHE A 7 9.34 -6.43 -5.88
C PHE A 7 8.31 -7.57 -5.85
N PRO A 8 8.75 -8.83 -5.98
CA PRO A 8 7.86 -9.97 -5.82
C PRO A 8 7.43 -10.09 -4.36
N LEU A 9 6.12 -9.99 -4.10
CA LEU A 9 5.54 -10.20 -2.77
C LEU A 9 5.12 -11.67 -2.64
N ARG A 10 5.66 -12.36 -1.63
CA ARG A 10 5.14 -13.67 -1.21
C ARG A 10 4.00 -13.43 -0.24
N ILE A 11 2.80 -13.89 -0.59
CA ILE A 11 1.58 -13.70 0.20
C ILE A 11 0.75 -14.98 0.18
N ASP A 12 0.03 -15.26 1.26
CA ASP A 12 -0.97 -16.33 1.29
C ASP A 12 -2.06 -16.02 0.23
N PRO A 13 -2.40 -16.97 -0.67
CA PRO A 13 -3.47 -16.80 -1.64
C PRO A 13 -4.81 -16.38 -1.03
N LYS A 14 -5.18 -16.92 0.14
CA LYS A 14 -6.44 -16.56 0.81
C LYS A 14 -6.43 -15.10 1.27
N LEU A 15 -5.28 -14.64 1.75
CA LEU A 15 -5.12 -13.23 2.14
C LEU A 15 -5.20 -12.32 0.91
N TYR A 16 -4.63 -12.74 -0.22
CA TYR A 16 -4.74 -11.99 -1.46
C TYR A 16 -6.20 -11.81 -1.91
N GLU A 17 -7.03 -12.86 -1.85
CA GLU A 17 -8.44 -12.76 -2.21
C GLU A 17 -9.22 -11.78 -1.32
N ILE A 18 -8.93 -11.78 -0.02
CA ILE A 18 -9.53 -10.82 0.93
C ILE A 18 -9.13 -9.39 0.56
N LEU A 19 -7.84 -9.14 0.29
CA LEU A 19 -7.34 -7.83 -0.12
C LEU A 19 -7.90 -7.39 -1.48
N HIS A 20 -8.10 -8.32 -2.41
CA HIS A 20 -8.69 -8.05 -3.71
C HIS A 20 -10.16 -7.63 -3.60
N SER A 21 -10.95 -8.35 -2.80
CA SER A 21 -12.34 -7.96 -2.51
C SER A 21 -12.43 -6.60 -1.84
N TRP A 22 -11.61 -6.37 -0.80
CA TRP A 22 -11.61 -5.08 -0.09
C TRP A 22 -11.17 -3.92 -0.99
N ALA A 23 -10.15 -4.11 -1.84
CA ALA A 23 -9.75 -3.11 -2.81
C ALA A 23 -10.89 -2.77 -3.79
N LYS A 24 -11.66 -3.78 -4.23
CA LYS A 24 -12.82 -3.60 -5.11
C LYS A 24 -13.92 -2.78 -4.43
N ASP A 25 -14.21 -3.07 -3.16
CA ASP A 25 -15.22 -2.34 -2.37
C ASP A 25 -14.85 -0.86 -2.19
N GLU A 26 -13.55 -0.53 -2.17
CA GLU A 26 -13.03 0.84 -2.10
C GLU A 26 -12.76 1.49 -3.47
N PHE A 27 -13.11 0.83 -4.58
CA PHE A 27 -12.81 1.29 -5.95
C PHE A 27 -11.30 1.59 -6.18
N ARG A 28 -10.43 0.78 -5.59
CA ARG A 28 -8.96 0.87 -5.73
C ARG A 28 -8.41 -0.32 -6.52
N SER A 29 -7.21 -0.17 -7.08
CA SER A 29 -6.45 -1.34 -7.52
C SER A 29 -5.87 -2.06 -6.31
N VAL A 30 -5.61 -3.36 -6.43
CA VAL A 30 -4.99 -4.12 -5.34
C VAL A 30 -3.65 -3.51 -4.93
N ASN A 31 -2.81 -3.10 -5.90
CA ASN A 31 -1.53 -2.49 -5.60
C ASN A 31 -1.66 -1.18 -4.81
N SER A 32 -2.62 -0.30 -5.18
CA SER A 32 -2.81 0.95 -4.45
C SER A 32 -3.45 0.73 -3.08
N HIS A 33 -4.31 -0.28 -2.93
CA HIS A 33 -4.88 -0.67 -1.64
C HIS A 33 -3.81 -1.26 -0.70
N VAL A 34 -2.94 -2.16 -1.19
CA VAL A 34 -1.81 -2.70 -0.41
C VAL A 34 -0.87 -1.58 0.06
N GLU A 35 -0.50 -0.65 -0.83
CA GLU A 35 0.32 0.52 -0.48
C GLU A 35 -0.35 1.34 0.64
N PHE A 36 -1.66 1.60 0.53
CA PHE A 36 -2.42 2.33 1.55
C PHE A 36 -2.37 1.64 2.91
N LEU A 37 -2.66 0.33 2.96
CA LEU A 37 -2.63 -0.43 4.22
C LEU A 37 -1.24 -0.45 4.86
N LEU A 38 -0.18 -0.58 4.05
CA LEU A 38 1.20 -0.56 4.54
C LEU A 38 1.58 0.80 5.10
N ARG A 39 1.16 1.90 4.46
CA ARG A 39 1.37 3.27 4.96
C ARG A 39 0.65 3.51 6.26
N GLU A 40 -0.62 3.15 6.34
CA GLU A 40 -1.42 3.29 7.55
C GLU A 40 -0.82 2.46 8.70
N SER A 41 -0.38 1.24 8.41
CA SER A 41 0.30 0.38 9.39
C SER A 41 1.62 0.98 9.87
N ALA A 42 2.45 1.50 8.95
CA ALA A 42 3.71 2.16 9.30
C ALA A 42 3.48 3.44 10.14
N LYS A 43 2.46 4.23 9.79
CA LYS A 43 2.07 5.43 10.53
C LYS A 43 1.60 5.09 11.94
N LYS A 44 0.72 4.10 12.09
CA LYS A 44 0.26 3.59 13.40
C LYS A 44 1.41 3.05 14.24
N ALA A 45 2.42 2.43 13.61
CA ALA A 45 3.63 1.96 14.27
C ALA A 45 4.66 3.06 14.57
N GLY A 46 4.40 4.33 14.21
CA GLY A 46 5.34 5.44 14.37
C GLY A 46 6.60 5.33 13.51
N ARG A 47 6.55 4.53 12.44
CA ARG A 47 7.68 4.25 11.54
C ARG A 47 7.69 5.11 10.29
N LEU A 48 6.63 5.87 10.04
CA LEU A 48 6.57 6.81 8.92
C LEU A 48 7.19 8.16 9.34
N PRO A 49 8.21 8.67 8.62
CA PRO A 49 8.81 9.97 8.92
C PRO A 49 7.79 11.11 8.74
N LYS A 50 7.69 12.01 9.72
CA LYS A 50 6.74 13.15 9.72
C LYS A 50 6.87 14.09 8.51
N THR A 51 7.99 14.05 7.80
CA THR A 51 8.30 14.91 6.65
C THR A 51 7.99 14.30 5.28
N GLN A 52 7.61 13.01 5.22
CA GLN A 52 7.42 12.30 3.94
C GLN A 52 5.96 12.13 3.49
N ASP A 53 4.98 12.57 4.29
CA ASP A 53 3.55 12.52 3.91
C ASP A 53 3.24 13.28 2.60
N LYS A 54 4.12 14.18 2.14
CA LYS A 54 3.96 14.93 0.88
C LYS A 54 4.71 14.38 -0.34
N LYS A 55 5.67 13.45 -0.21
CA LYS A 55 6.67 13.21 -1.28
C LYS A 55 6.57 11.90 -2.07
N ILE A 56 5.54 11.07 -1.89
CA ILE A 56 5.51 9.74 -2.54
C ILE A 56 4.31 9.58 -3.51
N GLY A 57 3.58 10.67 -3.76
CA GLY A 57 2.66 10.83 -4.89
C GLY A 57 3.14 11.87 -5.92
N GLU A 58 4.19 12.62 -5.59
CA GLU A 58 4.94 13.52 -6.46
C GLU A 58 6.38 13.01 -6.49
N ASP A 59 6.62 12.04 -7.34
CA ASP A 59 7.57 12.23 -8.42
C ASP A 59 7.07 11.45 -9.60
#